data_AF-A0A2R6KH55-F1
#
_entry.id   AF-A0A2R6KH55-F1
#
_cell.length_a   1.000
_cell.length_b   1.000
_cell.length_c   1.000
_cell.angle_alpha   90.00
_cell.angle_beta   90.00
_cell.angle_gamma   90.00
#
_symmetry.space_group_name_H-M   'P 1'
#
loop_
_entity.id
_entity.type
_entity.pdbx_description
1 polymer ?
#
loop_
_entity_poly.entity_id
_entity_poly.type
_entity_poly.pdbx_seq_one_letter_code
_entity_poly.pdbx_strand_id
1 'polypeptide(L)'
;EVKPSSSMTEPARLQLLFYLWYLDRVTGVEKTGVLAHPTEKRRETTELTPETSAEVESAIRGIREVVTADSPPPAEEKSVCDSCAYHDFCWSC
;
A
#
# COMPACT_ATOMS: atom_id res chain seq x y z
N GLU A 1 11.50 1.11 -5.06
CA GLU A 1 11.09 0.10 -4.06
C GLU A 1 11.69 -1.25 -4.46
N VAL A 2 12.27 -2.01 -3.53
CA VAL A 2 12.81 -3.35 -3.79
C VAL A 2 12.05 -4.35 -2.93
N LYS A 3 11.37 -5.32 -3.55
CA LYS A 3 10.70 -6.41 -2.82
C LYS A 3 11.31 -7.76 -3.22
N PRO A 4 11.55 -8.69 -2.28
CA PRO A 4 12.17 -9.97 -2.60
C PRO A 4 11.41 -10.77 -3.67
N SER A 5 10.07 -10.75 -3.64
CA SER A 5 9.18 -11.49 -4.56
C SER A 5 7.99 -10.65 -5.00
N SER A 6 7.29 -11.10 -6.04
CA SER A 6 6.08 -10.49 -6.61
C SER A 6 4.77 -10.89 -5.91
N SER A 7 4.83 -11.73 -4.87
CA SER A 7 3.65 -12.24 -4.15
C SER A 7 2.80 -11.14 -3.49
N MET A 8 3.36 -9.96 -3.22
CA MET A 8 2.64 -8.77 -2.73
C MET A 8 2.92 -7.54 -3.59
N THR A 9 2.74 -7.68 -4.91
CA THR A 9 3.02 -6.59 -5.87
C THR A 9 2.05 -5.41 -5.68
N GLU A 10 0.75 -5.66 -5.45
CA GLU A 10 -0.24 -4.57 -5.36
C GLU A 10 0.00 -3.64 -4.17
N PRO A 11 0.19 -4.14 -2.93
CA PRO A 11 0.53 -3.26 -1.79
C PRO A 11 1.87 -2.54 -1.98
N ALA A 12 2.85 -3.20 -2.62
CA ALA A 12 4.15 -2.60 -2.89
C ALA A 12 4.07 -1.49 -3.95
N ARG A 13 3.21 -1.64 -4.97
CA ARG A 13 2.91 -0.60 -5.98
C ARG A 13 2.29 0.61 -5.31
N LEU A 14 1.27 0.41 -4.47
CA LEU A 14 0.60 1.51 -3.76
C LEU A 14 1.56 2.22 -2.79
N GLN A 15 2.46 1.48 -2.12
CA GLN A 15 3.52 2.05 -1.29
C GLN A 15 4.45 2.96 -2.11
N LEU A 16 4.91 2.49 -3.28
CA LEU A 16 5.76 3.29 -4.16
C LEU A 16 5.02 4.54 -4.68
N LEU A 17 3.76 4.38 -5.08
CA LEU A 17 2.91 5.48 -5.52
C LEU A 17 2.72 6.53 -4.42
N PHE A 18 2.57 6.12 -3.17
CA PHE A 18 2.52 7.06 -2.05
C PHE A 18 3.79 7.91 -1.96
N TYR A 19 4.98 7.33 -2.15
CA TYR A 19 6.22 8.11 -2.16
C TYR A 19 6.28 9.09 -3.33
N LEU A 20 5.87 8.68 -4.54
CA LEU A 20 5.82 9.56 -5.70
C LEU A 20 4.81 10.70 -5.46
N TRP A 21 3.63 10.37 -4.94
CA TRP A 21 2.59 11.35 -4.57
C TRP A 21 3.09 12.36 -3.54
N TYR A 22 3.83 11.91 -2.51
CA TYR A 22 4.39 12.79 -1.50
C TYR A 22 5.43 13.75 -2.09
N LEU A 23 6.33 13.25 -2.96
CA LEU A 23 7.33 14.08 -3.63
C LEU A 23 6.65 15.12 -4.54
N ASP A 24 5.65 14.72 -5.30
CA ASP A 24 4.88 15.63 -6.15
C ASP A 24 4.17 16.71 -5.30
N ARG A 25 3.34 16.30 -4.34
CA ARG A 25 2.43 17.21 -3.63
C ARG A 25 3.07 18.03 -2.52
N VAL A 26 4.12 17.52 -1.87
CA VAL A 26 4.73 18.17 -0.71
C VAL A 26 6.03 18.88 -1.08
N THR A 27 6.82 18.31 -1.99
CA THR A 27 8.12 18.89 -2.38
C THR A 27 8.12 19.51 -3.78
N GLY A 28 7.08 19.29 -4.59
CA GLY A 28 6.98 19.81 -5.96
C GLY A 28 7.90 19.09 -6.95
N VAL A 29 8.32 17.86 -6.63
CA VAL A 29 9.30 17.11 -7.41
C VAL A 29 8.64 15.92 -8.11
N GLU A 30 8.56 16.00 -9.44
CA GLU A 30 8.06 14.91 -10.27
C GLU A 30 9.16 13.88 -10.56
N LYS A 31 8.86 12.60 -10.33
CA LYS A 31 9.74 11.46 -10.60
C LYS A 31 8.94 10.24 -11.04
N THR A 32 9.62 9.33 -11.72
CA THR A 32 9.15 7.96 -11.94
C THR A 32 9.74 7.04 -10.89
N GLY A 33 8.95 6.06 -10.46
CA GLY A 33 9.35 5.01 -9.53
C GLY A 33 9.72 3.74 -10.27
N VAL A 34 10.56 2.91 -9.64
CA VAL A 34 10.82 1.56 -10.10
C VAL A 34 10.56 0.59 -8.95
N LEU A 35 9.68 -0.38 -9.20
CA LEU A 35 9.48 -1.54 -8.36
C LEU A 35 10.32 -2.69 -8.91
N ALA A 36 11.33 -3.10 -8.14
CA ALA A 36 12.23 -4.19 -8.54
C ALA A 36 11.91 -5.45 -7.73
N HIS A 37 11.80 -6.57 -8.44
CA HIS A 37 11.70 -7.90 -7.86
C HIS A 37 12.95 -8.72 -8.22
N PRO A 38 13.99 -8.73 -7.37
CA PRO A 38 15.28 -9.32 -7.70
C PRO A 38 15.21 -10.83 -7.95
N THR A 39 14.38 -11.56 -7.19
CA THR A 39 14.23 -13.03 -7.33
C THR A 39 13.67 -13.42 -8.69
N GLU A 40 12.74 -12.62 -9.22
CA GLU A 40 12.15 -12.84 -10.55
C GLU A 40 12.87 -12.08 -11.66
N LYS A 41 13.95 -11.35 -11.33
CA LYS A 41 14.70 -10.45 -12.25
C LYS A 41 13.77 -9.48 -13.01
N ARG A 42 12.67 -9.08 -12.38
CA ARG A 42 11.64 -8.23 -12.98
C ARG A 42 11.75 -6.81 -12.43
N ARG A 43 11.51 -5.82 -13.30
CA ARG A 43 11.43 -4.41 -12.93
C ARG A 43 10.20 -3.81 -13.59
N GLU A 44 9.43 -3.08 -12.81
CA GLU A 44 8.25 -2.37 -13.27
C GLU A 44 8.42 -0.88 -13.00
N THR A 45 8.27 -0.08 -14.05
CA THR A 45 8.22 1.38 -13.92
C THR A 45 6.83 1.77 -13.46
N THR A 46 6.75 2.65 -12.47
CA THR A 46 5.52 3.17 -11.91
C THR A 46 5.53 4.69 -11.99
N GLU A 47 4.43 5.26 -12.45
CA GLU A 47 4.29 6.70 -12.64
C GLU A 47 3.08 7.22 -11.87
N LEU A 48 3.18 8.47 -11.43
CA LEU A 48 2.06 9.16 -10.81
C LEU A 48 1.22 9.83 -11.91
N THR A 49 0.12 9.18 -12.28
CA THR A 49 -0.88 9.69 -13.21
C THR A 49 -2.08 10.22 -12.42
N PRO A 50 -3.04 10.94 -13.04
CA PRO A 50 -4.26 11.34 -12.36
C PRO A 50 -5.01 10.17 -11.71
N GLU A 51 -5.03 9.02 -12.38
CA GLU A 51 -5.69 7.80 -11.91
C GLU A 51 -4.97 7.20 -10.70
N THR A 52 -3.64 7.04 -10.77
CA THR A 52 -2.88 6.46 -9.65
C THR A 52 -2.75 7.43 -8.48
N SER A 53 -2.78 8.73 -8.73
CA SER A 53 -2.88 9.77 -7.70
C SER A 53 -4.21 9.66 -6.94
N ALA A 54 -5.32 9.51 -7.67
CA ALA A 54 -6.64 9.31 -7.06
C ALA A 54 -6.71 8.01 -6.24
N GLU A 55 -6.03 6.95 -6.68
CA GLU A 55 -5.90 5.69 -5.93
C GLU A 55 -5.20 5.90 -4.58
N VAL A 56 -4.05 6.60 -4.56
CA VAL A 56 -3.34 6.94 -3.33
C VAL A 56 -4.19 7.78 -2.39
N GLU A 57 -4.84 8.83 -2.92
CA GLU A 57 -5.70 9.70 -2.13
C GLU A 57 -6.91 8.94 -1.55
N SER A 58 -7.47 7.99 -2.31
CA SER A 58 -8.54 7.12 -1.84
C SER A 58 -8.06 6.20 -0.72
N ALA A 59 -6.87 5.62 -0.83
CA ALA A 59 -6.29 4.80 0.22
C ALA A 59 -6.04 5.62 1.49
N ILE A 60 -5.51 6.84 1.38
CA ILE A 60 -5.31 7.76 2.52
C ILE A 60 -6.65 8.08 3.19
N ARG A 61 -7.70 8.36 2.41
CA ARG A 61 -9.06 8.60 2.93
C ARG A 61 -9.59 7.39 3.68
N GLY A 62 -9.52 6.20 3.10
CA GLY A 62 -9.96 4.96 3.74
C GLY A 62 -9.20 4.65 5.04
N ILE A 63 -7.89 4.89 5.08
CA ILE A 63 -7.10 4.74 6.32
C ILE A 63 -7.60 5.70 7.39
N ARG A 64 -7.85 6.97 7.04
CA ARG A 64 -8.38 7.95 7.99
C ARG A 64 -9.73 7.52 8.53
N GLU A 65 -10.65 7.11 7.67
CA GLU A 65 -11.98 6.62 8.06
C GLU A 65 -11.89 5.49 9.09
N VAL A 66 -11.04 4.48 8.84
CA VAL A 66 -10.84 3.35 9.77
C VAL A 66 -10.22 3.79 11.09
N VAL A 67 -9.18 4.64 11.06
CA VAL A 67 -8.47 5.07 12.29
C VAL A 67 -9.31 6.01 13.15
N THR A 68 -10.24 6.76 12.55
CA THR A 68 -11.13 7.68 13.26
C THR A 68 -12.48 7.06 13.65
N ALA A 69 -12.74 5.81 13.30
CA ALA A 69 -13.98 5.14 13.67
C ALA A 69 -14.03 4.88 15.19
N ASP A 70 -15.22 5.00 15.78
CA ASP A 70 -15.44 4.75 17.21
C ASP A 70 -15.14 3.30 17.61
N SER A 71 -15.25 2.37 16.66
CA SER A 71 -14.96 0.95 16.82
C SER A 71 -14.28 0.40 15.57
N PRO A 72 -13.39 -0.60 15.69
CA PRO A 72 -12.78 -1.25 14.54
C PRO A 72 -13.86 -1.93 13.66
N PRO A 73 -13.62 -2.05 12.35
CA PRO A 73 -14.51 -2.82 11.48
C PRO A 73 -14.59 -4.28 11.95
N PRO A 74 -15.69 -5.00 11.66
CA PRO A 74 -15.82 -6.42 11.97
C PRO A 74 -14.62 -7.21 11.42
N ALA A 75 -14.10 -8.11 12.24
CA ALA A 75 -13.03 -9.01 11.82
C ALA A 75 -13.56 -9.97 10.74
N GLU A 76 -12.81 -10.07 9.64
CA GLU A 76 -13.07 -11.00 8.54
C GLU A 76 -11.82 -11.83 8.30
N GLU A 77 -12.01 -13.14 8.15
CA GLU A 77 -10.90 -14.07 7.91
C GLU A 77 -10.39 -13.92 6.47
N LYS A 78 -9.08 -13.69 6.33
CA LYS A 78 -8.40 -13.42 5.06
C LYS A 78 -7.21 -14.35 4.93
N SER A 79 -6.72 -14.56 3.71
CA SER A 79 -5.53 -15.38 3.45
C SER A 79 -4.24 -14.89 4.14
N VAL A 80 -4.20 -13.64 4.60
CA VAL A 80 -3.07 -13.08 5.35
C VAL A 80 -3.17 -13.30 6.86
N CYS A 81 -4.34 -13.70 7.38
CA CYS A 81 -4.61 -13.85 8.81
C CYS A 81 -3.72 -14.91 9.46
N ASP A 82 -3.42 -16.00 8.75
CA ASP A 82 -2.54 -17.09 9.23
C ASP A 82 -1.14 -16.61 9.68
N SER A 83 -0.67 -15.50 9.11
CA SER A 83 0.64 -14.90 9.41
C SER A 83 0.54 -13.54 10.12
N CYS A 84 -0.67 -13.10 10.43
CA CYS A 84 -0.92 -11.78 10.97
C CYS A 84 -0.54 -11.71 12.46
N ALA A 85 0.39 -10.81 12.80
CA ALA A 85 0.78 -10.56 14.19
C ALA A 85 -0.38 -10.07 15.09
N TYR A 86 -1.50 -9.64 14.49
CA TYR A 86 -2.68 -9.15 15.19
C TYR A 86 -3.84 -10.16 15.24
N HIS A 87 -3.66 -11.38 14.74
CA HIS A 87 -4.72 -12.40 14.66
C HIS A 87 -5.44 -12.56 16.01
N ASP A 88 -4.69 -12.80 17.08
CA ASP A 88 -5.27 -13.02 18.40
C ASP A 88 -6.03 -11.79 18.90
N PHE A 89 -5.57 -10.57 18.61
CA PHE A 89 -6.31 -9.36 18.99
C PHE A 89 -7.64 -9.20 18.25
N CYS A 90 -7.73 -9.67 17.00
CA CYS A 90 -8.97 -9.64 16.23
C CYS A 90 -10.03 -10.64 16.74
N TRP A 91 -9.58 -11.76 17.34
CA TRP A 91 -10.43 -12.90 17.68
C TRP A 91 -10.52 -13.22 19.19
N SER A 92 -9.85 -12.45 20.06
CA SER A 92 -9.89 -12.66 21.52
C SER A 92 -11.07 -11.98 22.23
N CYS A 93 -12.21 -11.84 21.57
CA CYS A 93 -13.44 -11.29 22.15
C CYS A 93 -14.28 -12.37 22.85
#